data_AF-A0A935F567-F1
#
_entry.id   AF-A0A935F567-F1
#
_cell.length_a   1.000
_cell.length_b   1.000
_cell.length_c   1.000
_cell.angle_alpha   90.00
_cell.angle_beta   90.00
_cell.angle_gamma   90.00
#
_symmetry.space_group_name_H-M   'P 1'
#
loop_
_entity.id
_entity.type
_entity.pdbx_description
1 polymer ?
#
loop_
_entity_poly.entity_id
_entity_poly.type
_entity_poly.pdbx_seq_one_letter_code
_entity_poly.pdbx_strand_id
1 'polypeptide(L)'
;MMTPDEVVRHKPAWAECFAMKTGETARKILDALKSGSQEEIRARAQMMAAVDEGMGAIFEVLERQGELDNTFVVFASDNGFFFGEHALGPERRFAYEEDPLAVPRALSAAREGGGRAFATS
;
A
#
# COMPACT_ATOMS: atom_id res chain seq x y z
N MET A 1 2.41 -16.11 -14.54
CA MET A 1 1.34 -16.47 -13.57
C MET A 1 0.74 -17.77 -14.06
N MET A 2 0.62 -18.80 -13.21
CA MET A 2 0.01 -20.07 -13.64
C MET A 2 -1.49 -19.88 -13.86
N THR A 3 -2.04 -20.58 -14.84
CA THR A 3 -3.48 -20.58 -15.09
C THR A 3 -4.23 -21.43 -14.05
N PRO A 4 -5.52 -21.17 -13.79
CA PRO A 4 -6.31 -22.00 -12.87
C PRO A 4 -6.25 -23.50 -13.21
N ASP A 5 -6.23 -23.85 -14.50
CA ASP A 5 -6.14 -25.23 -14.96
C ASP A 5 -4.79 -25.89 -14.63
N GLU A 6 -3.69 -25.13 -14.75
CA GLU A 6 -2.36 -25.59 -14.35
C GLU A 6 -2.26 -25.84 -12.84
N VAL A 7 -2.88 -24.97 -12.03
CA VAL A 7 -2.91 -25.14 -10.57
C VAL A 7 -3.69 -26.38 -10.17
N VAL A 8 -4.86 -26.60 -10.77
CA VAL A 8 -5.71 -27.76 -10.49
C VAL A 8 -5.02 -29.07 -10.87
N ARG A 9 -4.24 -29.07 -11.96
CA ARG A 9 -3.46 -30.24 -12.39
C ARG A 9 -2.47 -30.70 -11.34
N HIS A 10 -1.83 -29.76 -10.64
CA HIS A 10 -0.86 -30.06 -9.58
C HIS A 10 -1.52 -30.21 -8.20
N LYS A 11 -2.71 -29.64 -7.99
CA LYS A 11 -3.45 -29.65 -6.73
C LYS A 11 -4.95 -29.87 -6.98
N PRO A 12 -5.38 -31.12 -7.22
CA PRO A 12 -6.77 -31.42 -7.57
C PRO A 12 -7.78 -31.02 -6.48
N ALA A 13 -7.35 -30.96 -5.21
CA ALA A 13 -8.16 -30.45 -4.10
C ALA A 13 -8.68 -29.02 -4.30
N TRP A 14 -8.09 -28.24 -5.21
CA TRP A 14 -8.49 -26.86 -5.49
C TRP A 14 -9.58 -26.76 -6.56
N ALA A 15 -9.91 -27.85 -7.27
CA ALA A 15 -10.88 -27.86 -8.37
C ALA A 15 -12.25 -27.33 -7.93
N GLU A 16 -12.74 -27.79 -6.77
CA GLU A 16 -14.02 -27.38 -6.21
C GLU A 16 -14.03 -25.90 -5.81
N CYS A 17 -12.94 -25.40 -5.21
CA CYS A 17 -12.80 -23.99 -4.86
C CYS A 17 -12.81 -23.07 -6.10
N PHE A 18 -12.14 -23.48 -7.19
CA PHE A 18 -12.19 -22.72 -8.44
C PHE A 18 -13.58 -22.76 -9.07
N ALA A 19 -14.25 -23.92 -9.08
CA ALA A 19 -15.62 -24.05 -9.56
C ALA A 19 -16.58 -23.15 -8.76
N MET A 20 -16.46 -23.10 -7.43
CA MET A 20 -17.26 -22.21 -6.57
C MET A 20 -17.09 -20.73 -6.93
N LYS A 21 -15.91 -20.29 -7.36
CA LYS A 21 -15.64 -18.91 -7.78
C LYS A 21 -16.17 -18.55 -9.17
N THR A 22 -16.58 -19.53 -9.97
CA THR A 22 -17.08 -19.32 -11.34
C THR A 22 -18.60 -19.18 -11.45
N GLY A 23 -19.35 -19.52 -10.39
CA GLY A 23 -20.80 -19.38 -10.37
C GLY A 23 -21.26 -17.92 -10.45
N GLU A 24 -22.37 -17.66 -11.14
CA GLU A 24 -22.91 -16.29 -11.35
C GLU A 24 -23.18 -15.57 -10.01
N THR A 25 -23.71 -16.29 -9.01
CA THR A 25 -23.94 -15.76 -7.65
C THR A 25 -22.63 -15.43 -6.94
N ALA A 26 -21.62 -16.31 -7.03
CA ALA A 26 -20.32 -16.07 -6.42
C ALA A 26 -19.62 -14.87 -7.08
N ARG A 27 -19.77 -14.72 -8.40
CA ARG A 27 -19.26 -13.55 -9.14
C ARG A 27 -19.90 -12.26 -8.66
N LYS A 28 -21.23 -12.23 -8.50
CA LYS A 28 -21.95 -11.06 -7.97
C LYS A 28 -21.50 -10.68 -6.55
N ILE A 29 -21.27 -11.68 -5.69
CA ILE A 29 -20.79 -11.44 -4.31
C ILE A 29 -19.33 -10.92 -4.32
N LEU A 30 -18.46 -11.53 -5.13
CA LEU A 30 -17.06 -11.11 -5.25
C LEU A 30 -16.92 -9.71 -5.84
N ASP A 31 -17.70 -9.38 -6.88
CA ASP A 31 -17.73 -8.05 -7.47
C ASP A 31 -18.27 -7.02 -6.46
N ALA A 32 -19.24 -7.39 -5.62
CA ALA A 32 -19.77 -6.53 -4.57
C ALA A 32 -18.77 -6.32 -3.40
N LEU A 33 -17.94 -7.32 -3.09
CA LEU A 33 -16.89 -7.20 -2.06
C LEU A 33 -15.80 -6.20 -2.45
N LYS A 34 -15.65 -5.91 -3.76
CA LYS A 34 -14.65 -4.98 -4.31
C LYS A 34 -13.24 -5.20 -3.76
N SER A 35 -12.82 -6.45 -3.54
CA SER A 35 -11.43 -6.75 -3.17
C SER A 35 -10.51 -6.10 -4.19
N GLY A 36 -9.61 -5.22 -3.77
CA GLY A 36 -8.83 -4.35 -4.65
C GLY A 36 -8.25 -5.12 -5.85
N SER A 37 -8.52 -4.62 -7.05
CA SER A 37 -8.04 -5.24 -8.29
C SER A 37 -6.52 -5.06 -8.43
N GLN A 38 -5.87 -6.00 -9.11
CA GLN A 38 -4.43 -5.92 -9.40
C GLN A 38 -4.03 -4.61 -10.12
N GLU A 39 -4.94 -4.05 -10.91
CA GLU A 39 -4.74 -2.76 -11.55
C GLU A 39 -4.75 -1.60 -10.55
N GLU A 40 -5.68 -1.59 -9.58
CA GLU A 40 -5.72 -0.60 -8.51
C GLU A 40 -4.48 -0.66 -7.60
N ILE A 41 -3.97 -1.87 -7.33
CA ILE A 41 -2.70 -2.06 -6.60
C ILE A 41 -1.57 -1.41 -7.39
N ARG A 42 -1.47 -1.71 -8.68
CA ARG A 42 -0.43 -1.18 -9.57
C ARG A 42 -0.50 0.34 -9.68
N ALA A 43 -1.69 0.90 -9.85
CA ALA A 43 -1.91 2.34 -9.95
C ALA A 43 -1.50 3.06 -8.66
N ARG A 44 -1.78 2.48 -7.48
CA ARG A 44 -1.32 3.03 -6.20
C ARG A 44 0.19 3.00 -6.06
N ALA A 45 0.84 1.90 -6.46
CA ALA A 45 2.30 1.82 -6.44
C ALA A 45 2.95 2.87 -7.36
N GLN A 46 2.37 3.10 -8.55
CA GLN A 46 2.82 4.15 -9.46
C GLN A 46 2.65 5.55 -8.88
N MET A 47 1.51 5.83 -8.25
CA MET A 47 1.29 7.09 -7.55
C MET A 47 2.33 7.31 -6.45
N MET A 48 2.63 6.27 -5.65
CA MET A 48 3.61 6.40 -4.56
C MET A 48 5.03 6.60 -5.07
N ALA A 49 5.42 5.95 -6.18
CA ALA A 49 6.69 6.22 -6.84
C ALA A 49 6.80 7.69 -7.30
N ALA A 50 5.74 8.24 -7.90
CA ALA A 50 5.72 9.65 -8.31
C ALA A 50 5.82 10.62 -7.12
N VAL A 51 5.20 10.28 -5.98
CA VAL A 51 5.33 11.06 -4.74
C VAL A 51 6.77 11.02 -4.22
N ASP A 52 7.42 9.85 -4.22
CA ASP A 52 8.81 9.68 -3.80
C ASP A 52 9.79 10.53 -4.65
N GLU A 53 9.64 10.49 -5.98
CA GLU A 53 10.41 11.32 -6.90
C GLU A 53 10.22 12.82 -6.60
N GLY A 54 8.97 13.24 -6.34
CA GLY A 54 8.66 14.61 -5.97
C GLY A 54 9.30 15.05 -4.64
N MET A 55 9.35 14.16 -3.65
CA MET A 55 10.05 14.43 -2.38
C MET A 55 11.55 14.61 -2.59
N GLY A 56 12.17 13.81 -3.44
CA GLY A 56 13.58 13.95 -3.82
C GLY A 56 13.88 15.36 -4.36
N ALA A 57 13.05 15.86 -5.28
CA ALA A 57 13.21 17.20 -5.84
C ALA A 57 13.10 18.31 -4.78
N ILE A 58 12.21 18.17 -3.80
CA ILE A 58 12.08 19.12 -2.68
C ILE A 58 13.35 19.09 -1.81
N PHE A 59 13.86 17.91 -1.47
CA PHE A 59 15.08 17.79 -0.68
C PHE A 59 16.29 18.39 -1.40
N GLU A 60 16.44 18.16 -2.71
CA GLU A 60 17.52 18.79 -3.46
C GLU A 60 17.45 20.32 -3.43
N VAL A 61 16.24 20.92 -3.47
CA VAL A 61 16.08 22.37 -3.35
C VAL A 61 16.55 22.84 -1.97
N LEU A 62 16.12 22.16 -0.90
CA LEU A 62 16.50 22.49 0.47
C LEU A 62 18.02 22.34 0.71
N GLU A 63 18.65 21.32 0.13
CA GLU A 63 20.11 21.13 0.17
C GLU A 63 20.85 22.25 -0.56
N ARG A 64 20.41 22.59 -1.78
CA ARG A 64 21.00 23.69 -2.55
C ARG A 64 20.89 25.04 -1.85
N GLN A 65 19.85 25.24 -1.06
CA GLN A 65 19.63 26.47 -0.29
C GLN A 65 20.36 26.45 1.07
N GLY A 66 20.92 25.32 1.49
CA GLY A 66 21.53 25.15 2.82
C GLY A 66 20.52 25.13 3.97
N GLU A 67 19.22 24.99 3.66
CA GLU A 67 18.12 25.06 4.64
C GLU A 67 17.69 23.68 5.14
N LEU A 68 18.15 22.59 4.51
CA LEU A 68 17.70 21.25 4.89
C LEU A 68 18.01 20.91 6.35
N ASP A 69 19.17 21.31 6.86
CA ASP A 69 19.57 21.09 8.26
C ASP A 69 18.85 22.00 9.26
N ASN A 70 18.04 22.94 8.78
CA ASN A 70 17.17 23.78 9.62
C ASN A 70 15.68 23.53 9.32
N THR A 71 15.38 22.49 8.53
CA THR A 71 14.02 22.17 8.11
C THR A 71 13.53 20.90 8.79
N PHE A 72 12.34 20.98 9.37
CA PHE A 72 11.66 19.82 9.94
C PHE A 72 10.75 19.17 8.88
N VAL A 73 10.95 17.88 8.64
CA VAL A 73 10.21 17.13 7.62
C VAL A 73 9.34 16.09 8.29
N VAL A 74 8.03 16.20 8.06
CA VAL A 74 7.02 15.26 8.56
C VAL A 74 6.44 14.49 7.39
N PHE A 75 6.60 13.17 7.39
CA PHE A 75 5.87 12.29 6.49
C PHE A 75 4.73 11.62 7.25
N ALA A 76 3.50 11.87 6.81
CA ALA A 76 2.28 11.33 7.39
C ALA A 76 1.23 11.08 6.30
N SER A 77 0.35 10.14 6.54
CA SER A 77 -0.84 9.86 5.73
C SER A 77 -2.08 9.89 6.63
N ASP A 78 -3.25 10.14 6.05
CA ASP A 78 -4.52 10.15 6.78
C ASP A 78 -5.09 8.73 6.94
N ASN A 79 -4.88 7.85 5.95
CA ASN A 79 -5.20 6.43 5.97
C ASN A 79 -4.32 5.59 4.99
N GLY A 80 -3.90 4.38 5.36
CA GLY A 80 -3.39 3.30 4.52
C GLY A 80 -4.46 2.61 3.64
N PHE A 81 -4.12 1.45 3.08
CA PHE A 81 -4.96 0.76 2.09
C PHE A 81 -4.80 -0.77 2.15
N PHE A 82 -5.92 -1.51 2.06
CA PHE A 82 -5.92 -2.97 1.94
C PHE A 82 -5.75 -3.41 0.48
N PHE A 83 -4.78 -4.26 0.22
CA PHE A 83 -4.48 -4.85 -1.08
C PHE A 83 -5.20 -6.20 -1.30
N GLY A 84 -6.26 -6.48 -0.56
CA GLY A 84 -7.03 -7.73 -0.61
C GLY A 84 -6.83 -8.66 0.59
N GLU A 85 -6.06 -8.23 1.59
CA GLU A 85 -5.95 -8.88 2.89
C GLU A 85 -7.35 -9.03 3.50
N HIS A 86 -7.62 -10.20 4.09
CA HIS A 86 -8.93 -10.53 4.68
C HIS A 86 -10.13 -10.40 3.73
N ALA A 87 -9.92 -10.41 2.41
CA ALA A 87 -10.94 -10.12 1.40
C ALA A 87 -11.55 -8.71 1.51
N LEU A 88 -10.84 -7.79 2.15
CA LEU A 88 -11.20 -6.38 2.25
C LEU A 88 -10.60 -5.62 1.08
N GLY A 89 -11.36 -4.69 0.50
CA GLY A 89 -10.90 -3.86 -0.63
C GLY A 89 -11.02 -2.37 -0.36
N PRO A 90 -12.20 -1.75 -0.52
CA PRO A 90 -12.34 -0.30 -0.41
C PRO A 90 -12.74 0.17 0.98
N GLU A 91 -13.19 -0.76 1.84
CA GLU A 91 -13.71 -0.45 3.17
C GLU A 91 -12.54 -0.31 4.15
N ARG A 92 -12.47 0.83 4.85
CA ARG A 92 -11.26 1.31 5.56
C ARG A 92 -11.48 1.49 7.06
N ARG A 93 -12.40 0.73 7.64
CA ARG A 93 -12.86 0.89 9.03
C ARG A 93 -12.63 -0.35 9.89
N PHE A 94 -11.71 -1.23 9.51
CA PHE A 94 -11.48 -2.51 10.18
C PHE A 94 -10.11 -2.56 10.85
N ALA A 95 -10.12 -2.68 12.18
CA ALA A 95 -8.94 -2.72 13.06
C ALA A 95 -8.08 -4.00 12.91
N TYR A 96 -7.42 -4.16 11.77
CA TYR A 96 -6.37 -5.14 11.51
C TYR A 96 -4.97 -4.47 11.61
N GLU A 97 -3.88 -5.23 11.68
CA GLU A 97 -2.54 -4.60 11.70
C GLU A 97 -2.22 -3.94 10.35
N GLU A 98 -2.74 -4.51 9.26
CA GLU A 98 -2.71 -3.97 7.90
C GLU A 98 -3.79 -2.90 7.65
N ASP A 99 -4.47 -2.43 8.71
CA ASP A 99 -5.52 -1.43 8.63
C ASP A 99 -5.03 -0.15 7.95
N PRO A 100 -5.83 0.43 7.07
CA PRO A 100 -5.77 1.85 6.72
C PRO A 100 -5.54 2.82 7.88
N LEU A 101 -5.82 2.51 9.13
CA LEU A 101 -5.47 3.36 10.26
C LEU A 101 -3.99 3.26 10.67
N ALA A 102 -3.28 2.21 10.24
CA ALA A 102 -1.83 2.06 10.39
C ALA A 102 -1.10 2.89 9.31
N VAL A 103 -0.82 4.14 9.67
CA VAL A 103 -0.19 5.13 8.79
C VAL A 103 1.34 5.09 8.93
N PRO A 104 2.11 5.12 7.82
CA PRO A 104 3.55 5.35 7.87
C PRO A 104 3.85 6.70 8.52
N ARG A 105 4.50 6.66 9.68
CA ARG A 105 4.96 7.84 10.40
C ARG A 105 6.48 7.83 10.45
N ALA A 106 7.10 8.71 9.67
CA ALA A 106 8.53 8.98 9.76
C ALA A 106 8.74 10.46 10.09
N LEU A 107 9.51 10.70 11.16
CA LEU A 107 9.90 12.03 11.59
C LEU A 107 11.41 12.20 11.43
N SER A 108 11.82 13.16 10.61
CA SER A 108 13.22 13.59 10.51
C SER A 108 13.34 14.96 11.17
N ALA A 109 14.04 15.00 12.29
CA ALA A 109 14.38 16.24 12.97
C ALA A 109 15.84 16.61 12.71
N ALA A 110 16.06 17.86 12.31
CA ALA A 110 17.35 18.49 12.40
C ALA A 110 17.77 18.63 13.87
N ARG A 111 19.00 18.23 14.22
CA ARG A 111 19.61 18.56 15.53
C ARG A 111 20.43 19.84 15.39
N GLU A 112 20.41 20.68 16.42
CA GLU A 112 21.50 21.64 16.65
C GLU A 112 22.82 20.86 16.70
N GLY A 113 23.66 21.01 15.66
CA GLY A 113 24.95 20.32 15.53
C GLY A 113 25.11 19.38 14.32
N GLY A 114 24.18 19.36 13.35
CA GLY A 114 24.42 18.76 12.02
C GLY A 114 24.23 17.24 11.90
N GLY A 115 23.46 16.61 12.80
CA GLY A 115 23.11 15.19 12.71
C GLY A 115 21.61 14.97 12.56
N ARG A 116 21.18 14.16 11.58
CA ARG A 116 19.77 13.73 11.42
C ARG A 116 19.41 12.65 12.43
N ALA A 117 18.26 12.81 13.09
CA ALA A 117 17.64 11.75 13.89
C ALA A 117 16.33 11.33 13.22
N PHE A 118 16.22 10.05 12.90
CA PHE A 118 14.97 9.42 12.43
C PHE A 118 14.30 8.75 13.62
N ALA A 119 13.07 9.16 13.92
CA ALA A 119 12.24 8.49 14.92
C ALA A 119 11.10 7.76 14.21
N THR A 120 11.05 6.44 14.40
CA THR A 120 9.91 5.58 14.08
C THR A 120 9.41 4.98 15.39
N SER A 121 8.12 5.09 15.68
CA SER A 121 7.49 4.48 16.87
C SER A 121 6.99 3.09 16.57
#